data_AF-A0A0Q4N514-F1
#
_entry.id   AF-A0A0Q4N514-F1
#
_cell.length_a   1.000
_cell.length_b   1.000
_cell.length_c   1.000
_cell.angle_alpha   90.00
_cell.angle_beta   90.00
_cell.angle_gamma   90.00
#
_symmetry.space_group_name_H-M   'P 1'
#
loop_
_entity.id
_entity.type
_entity.pdbx_description
1 polymer ?
#
loop_
_entity_poly.entity_id
_entity_poly.type
_entity_poly.pdbx_seq_one_letter_code
_entity_poly.pdbx_strand_id
1 'polypeptide(L)'
;MDFRITTASALLAGMLLFTSTLAGAATLQEQAKSLEHSVKTVEQRRKEALADLNIHVLKAYRDAIQITSVNTDVAEVFDRTVRVRVVVTYAVDFERARQVRSTLSQYFTTNTDKEVGVEPYGMIYTNFDDCVGQFCAVKKETTRFLKNSGVGINVSFLGNWETGLLMNGSGRYELKPGKYTFLIDVPKHKIKGDPKPVVKGQIYDVHYCDGNGACDGVTFSQR
;
A
#
# COMPACT_ATOMS: atom_id res chain seq x y z
N MET A 1 3.07 -71.54 -51.01
CA MET A 1 2.96 -70.21 -50.40
C MET A 1 4.37 -69.71 -50.11
N ASP A 2 5.24 -69.65 -51.12
CA ASP A 2 5.33 -68.67 -52.22
C ASP A 2 6.06 -67.39 -51.83
N PHE A 3 7.33 -67.40 -52.22
CA PHE A 3 8.19 -66.26 -52.44
C PHE A 3 7.61 -65.33 -53.51
N ARG A 4 7.68 -64.00 -53.30
CA ARG A 4 8.15 -63.05 -54.33
C ARG A 4 8.85 -61.86 -53.69
N ILE A 5 10.13 -61.71 -54.05
CA ILE A 5 10.90 -60.47 -53.97
C ILE A 5 10.70 -59.75 -55.31
N THR A 6 10.50 -58.44 -55.31
CA THR A 6 10.76 -57.58 -56.49
C THR A 6 11.25 -56.20 -56.04
N THR A 7 12.57 -56.05 -56.09
CA THR A 7 13.42 -54.88 -56.40
C THR A 7 12.89 -53.43 -56.33
N ALA A 8 13.53 -52.67 -55.43
CA ALA A 8 14.39 -51.49 -55.65
C ALA A 8 13.85 -50.12 -56.16
N SER A 9 14.23 -49.09 -55.38
CA SER A 9 14.65 -47.72 -55.74
C SER A 9 13.58 -46.64 -56.03
N ALA A 10 13.43 -45.67 -55.11
CA ALA A 10 13.89 -44.27 -55.30
C ALA A 10 13.34 -43.27 -54.25
N LEU A 11 14.28 -42.58 -53.59
CA LEU A 11 14.33 -41.14 -53.29
C LEU A 11 13.41 -40.46 -52.25
N LEU A 12 14.10 -39.76 -51.34
CA LEU A 12 13.69 -38.65 -50.48
C LEU A 12 12.73 -37.66 -51.16
N ALA A 13 11.72 -37.20 -50.43
CA ALA A 13 11.50 -35.78 -50.11
C ALA A 13 10.10 -35.60 -49.49
N GLY A 14 10.06 -35.38 -48.18
CA GLY A 14 8.83 -35.00 -47.47
C GLY A 14 9.15 -34.11 -46.28
N MET A 15 10.17 -33.25 -46.43
CA MET A 15 10.37 -32.12 -45.51
C MET A 15 9.19 -31.17 -45.67
N LEU A 16 8.48 -30.95 -44.56
CA LEU A 16 8.03 -29.64 -44.08
C LEU A 16 8.08 -28.54 -45.14
N LEU A 17 7.01 -28.38 -45.90
CA LEU A 17 6.80 -27.16 -46.70
C LEU A 17 6.28 -26.05 -45.78
N PHE A 18 7.28 -25.33 -45.27
CA PHE A 18 7.33 -23.89 -45.04
C PHE A 18 6.07 -23.08 -45.35
N THR A 19 5.56 -22.52 -44.26
CA THR A 19 5.09 -21.14 -44.15
C THR A 19 5.84 -20.18 -45.06
N SER A 20 5.11 -19.34 -45.79
CA SER A 20 5.70 -18.12 -46.36
C SER A 20 4.68 -16.99 -46.41
N THR A 21 4.63 -16.21 -45.32
CA THR A 21 4.70 -14.75 -45.40
C THR A 21 5.21 -14.19 -44.07
N LEU A 22 6.53 -13.96 -44.04
CA LEU A 22 7.27 -13.01 -43.19
C LEU A 22 7.08 -13.11 -41.67
N ALA A 23 7.40 -14.27 -41.10
CA ALA A 23 8.07 -14.27 -39.81
C ALA A 23 9.57 -14.03 -40.09
N GLY A 24 9.98 -12.77 -40.12
CA GLY A 24 11.40 -12.47 -39.93
C GLY A 24 11.79 -13.12 -38.62
N ALA A 25 12.61 -14.17 -38.68
CA ALA A 25 13.23 -14.72 -37.48
C ALA A 25 14.04 -13.57 -36.89
N ALA A 26 13.47 -12.87 -35.91
CA ALA A 26 14.19 -11.88 -35.14
C ALA A 26 15.49 -12.56 -34.74
N THR A 27 16.60 -12.02 -35.24
CA THR A 27 17.91 -12.60 -34.98
C THR A 27 18.05 -12.80 -33.47
N LEU A 28 18.82 -13.77 -32.98
CA LEU A 28 19.08 -13.89 -31.53
C LEU A 28 19.53 -12.54 -30.93
N GLN A 29 20.15 -11.69 -31.74
CA GLN A 29 20.51 -10.32 -31.42
C GLN A 29 19.32 -9.35 -31.35
N GLU A 30 18.32 -9.43 -32.23
CA GLU A 30 17.06 -8.68 -32.11
C GLU A 30 16.17 -9.20 -30.99
N GLN A 31 16.17 -10.52 -30.72
CA GLN A 31 15.52 -11.07 -29.54
C GLN A 31 16.24 -10.63 -28.27
N ALA A 32 17.58 -10.63 -28.25
CA ALA A 32 18.36 -10.11 -27.12
C ALA A 32 18.20 -8.61 -26.94
N LYS A 33 18.16 -7.81 -28.00
CA LYS A 33 17.89 -6.35 -27.95
C LYS A 33 16.44 -6.05 -27.57
N SER A 34 15.49 -6.82 -28.06
CA SER A 34 14.09 -6.75 -27.66
C SER A 34 13.92 -7.16 -26.19
N LEU A 35 14.67 -8.18 -25.73
CA LEU A 35 14.73 -8.54 -24.31
C LEU A 35 15.41 -7.44 -23.49
N GLU A 36 16.53 -6.86 -23.93
CA GLU A 36 17.16 -5.71 -23.26
C GLU A 36 16.22 -4.52 -23.16
N HIS A 37 15.49 -4.21 -24.22
CA HIS A 37 14.48 -3.14 -24.22
C HIS A 37 13.24 -3.45 -23.37
N SER A 38 12.92 -4.73 -23.14
CA SER A 38 11.79 -5.16 -22.29
C SER A 38 12.20 -5.51 -20.85
N VAL A 39 13.50 -5.67 -20.59
CA VAL A 39 14.06 -5.87 -19.26
C VAL A 39 14.19 -4.50 -18.60
N LYS A 40 13.15 -4.12 -17.85
CA LYS A 40 13.25 -2.98 -16.94
C LYS A 40 14.43 -3.18 -16.00
N THR A 41 15.29 -2.17 -15.90
CA THR A 41 16.38 -2.15 -14.92
C THR A 41 15.80 -2.24 -13.50
N VAL A 42 16.59 -2.74 -12.55
CA VAL A 42 16.18 -2.83 -11.14
C VAL A 42 15.76 -1.45 -10.61
N GLU A 43 16.46 -0.38 -11.00
CA GLU A 43 16.14 0.98 -10.58
C GLU A 43 14.81 1.48 -11.16
N GLN A 44 14.50 1.14 -12.41
CA GLN A 44 13.20 1.47 -13.00
C GLN A 44 12.07 0.71 -12.29
N ARG A 45 12.24 -0.59 -12.04
CA ARG A 45 11.26 -1.39 -11.29
C ARG A 45 11.04 -0.83 -9.90
N ARG A 46 12.12 -0.40 -9.23
CA ARG A 46 12.05 0.24 -7.93
C ARG A 46 11.22 1.52 -7.99
N LYS A 47 11.51 2.43 -8.92
CA LYS A 47 10.79 3.70 -9.04
C LYS A 47 9.30 3.49 -9.30
N GLU A 48 8.97 2.56 -10.19
CA GLU A 48 7.58 2.22 -10.50
C GLU A 48 6.89 1.57 -9.31
N ALA A 49 7.53 0.61 -8.63
CA ALA A 49 6.98 -0.04 -7.44
C ALA A 49 6.69 0.96 -6.31
N LEU A 50 7.60 1.90 -6.05
CA LEU A 50 7.40 2.92 -5.02
C LEU A 50 6.28 3.90 -5.39
N ALA A 51 6.15 4.26 -6.67
CA ALA A 51 5.05 5.10 -7.15
C ALA A 51 3.71 4.38 -7.03
N ASP A 52 3.67 3.10 -7.41
CA ASP A 52 2.50 2.24 -7.34
C ASP A 52 2.01 2.06 -5.90
N LEU A 53 2.91 1.72 -4.96
CA LEU A 53 2.59 1.63 -3.54
C LEU A 53 2.13 2.97 -2.96
N ASN A 54 2.73 4.08 -3.37
CA ASN A 54 2.29 5.40 -2.89
C ASN A 54 0.85 5.72 -3.33
N ILE A 55 0.51 5.43 -4.58
CA ILE A 55 -0.80 5.77 -5.16
C ILE A 55 -1.87 4.76 -4.73
N HIS A 56 -1.63 3.48 -4.97
CA HIS A 56 -2.66 2.44 -4.86
C HIS A 56 -2.70 1.75 -3.49
N VAL A 57 -1.73 2.03 -2.60
CA VAL A 57 -1.78 1.62 -1.19
C VAL A 57 -2.00 2.83 -0.30
N LEU A 58 -1.03 3.76 -0.19
CA LEU A 58 -1.10 4.83 0.82
C LEU A 58 -2.21 5.85 0.53
N LYS A 59 -2.26 6.41 -0.68
CA LYS A 59 -3.30 7.39 -1.06
C LYS A 59 -4.67 6.75 -1.14
N ALA A 60 -4.79 5.59 -1.79
CA ALA A 60 -6.05 4.86 -1.85
C ALA A 60 -6.62 4.55 -0.46
N TYR A 61 -5.79 4.07 0.48
CA TYR A 61 -6.22 3.80 1.84
C TYR A 61 -6.62 5.08 2.61
N ARG A 62 -5.85 6.17 2.45
CA ARG A 62 -6.22 7.49 3.00
C ARG A 62 -7.58 7.95 2.48
N ASP A 63 -7.81 7.85 1.17
CA ASP A 63 -9.01 8.31 0.49
C ASP A 63 -10.24 7.41 0.74
N ALA A 64 -10.02 6.21 1.30
CA ALA A 64 -11.06 5.33 1.80
C ALA A 64 -11.52 5.69 3.23
N ILE A 65 -10.75 6.48 3.99
CA ILE A 65 -11.15 6.89 5.35
C ILE A 65 -12.28 7.91 5.25
N GLN A 66 -13.43 7.57 5.82
CA GLN A 66 -14.60 8.43 5.92
C GLN A 66 -14.81 8.88 7.36
N ILE A 67 -14.81 10.19 7.59
CA ILE A 67 -15.14 10.77 8.90
C ILE A 67 -16.67 10.80 9.02
N THR A 68 -17.23 10.01 9.94
CA THR A 68 -18.68 9.88 10.07
C THR A 68 -19.25 10.85 11.10
N SER A 69 -18.51 11.15 12.17
CA SER A 69 -18.88 12.22 13.10
C SER A 69 -17.65 12.76 13.83
N VAL A 70 -17.76 14.02 14.27
CA VAL A 70 -16.78 14.67 15.13
C VAL A 70 -17.51 15.34 16.28
N ASN A 71 -17.20 14.91 17.50
CA ASN A 71 -17.78 15.46 18.72
C ASN A 71 -16.68 16.09 19.56
N THR A 72 -16.98 17.23 20.18
CA THR A 72 -16.05 17.94 21.05
C THR A 72 -16.69 18.24 22.39
N ASP A 73 -15.96 17.96 23.46
CA ASP A 73 -16.38 18.28 24.83
C ASP A 73 -15.20 18.76 25.67
N VAL A 74 -15.49 19.51 26.73
CA VAL A 74 -14.48 19.91 27.72
C VAL A 74 -14.27 18.73 28.67
N ALA A 75 -13.08 18.11 28.61
CA ALA A 75 -12.73 17.00 29.50
C ALA A 75 -12.24 17.49 30.86
N GLU A 76 -11.45 18.58 30.87
CA GLU A 76 -10.81 19.08 32.07
C GLU A 76 -10.50 20.58 31.92
N VAL A 77 -10.54 21.32 33.03
CA VAL A 77 -10.24 22.75 33.07
C VAL A 77 -9.09 22.99 34.04
N PHE A 78 -8.00 23.58 33.56
CA PHE A 78 -6.85 24.01 34.36
C PHE A 78 -6.86 25.53 34.52
N ASP A 79 -5.94 26.12 35.29
CA ASP A 79 -5.92 27.57 35.51
C ASP A 79 -5.87 28.39 34.21
N ARG A 80 -4.95 28.05 33.31
CA ARG A 80 -4.70 28.79 32.05
C ARG A 80 -5.14 28.07 30.78
N THR A 81 -5.38 26.77 30.86
CA THR A 81 -5.71 25.90 29.71
C THR A 81 -7.00 25.12 29.97
N VAL A 82 -7.56 24.58 28.90
CA VAL A 82 -8.69 23.63 28.93
C VAL A 82 -8.26 22.43 28.10
N ARG A 83 -8.47 21.24 28.64
CA ARG A 83 -8.34 20.00 27.88
C ARG A 83 -9.64 19.73 27.15
N VAL A 84 -9.59 19.85 25.83
CA VAL A 84 -10.73 19.51 24.97
C VAL A 84 -10.56 18.09 24.47
N ARG A 85 -11.60 17.30 24.66
CA ARG A 85 -11.72 15.97 24.06
C ARG A 85 -12.33 16.11 22.68
N VAL A 86 -11.62 15.64 21.67
CA VAL A 86 -12.14 15.51 20.32
C VAL A 86 -12.32 14.02 20.02
N VAL A 87 -13.58 13.62 19.87
CA VAL A 87 -13.96 12.27 19.46
C VAL A 87 -14.21 12.27 17.97
N VAL A 88 -13.42 11.50 17.23
CA VAL A 88 -13.60 11.28 15.79
C VAL A 88 -14.07 9.86 15.57
N THR A 89 -15.28 9.68 15.06
CA THR A 89 -15.76 8.39 14.56
C THR A 89 -15.49 8.32 13.07
N TYR A 90 -14.99 7.17 12.62
CA TYR A 90 -14.66 6.95 11.23
C TYR A 90 -15.17 5.59 10.75
N ALA A 91 -15.34 5.49 9.45
CA ALA A 91 -15.52 4.24 8.72
C ALA A 91 -14.47 4.16 7.61
N VAL A 92 -14.27 2.97 7.06
CA VAL A 92 -13.46 2.76 5.87
C VAL A 92 -14.38 2.29 4.75
N ASP A 93 -14.36 3.01 3.64
CA ASP A 93 -15.06 2.62 2.41
C ASP A 93 -14.41 1.34 1.88
N PHE A 94 -15.12 0.22 2.05
CA PHE A 94 -14.60 -1.10 1.73
C PHE A 94 -14.31 -1.25 0.23
N GLU A 95 -15.17 -0.73 -0.64
CA GLU A 95 -14.99 -0.82 -2.10
C GLU A 95 -13.73 -0.07 -2.54
N ARG A 96 -13.47 1.10 -1.93
CA ARG A 96 -12.22 1.83 -2.17
C ARG A 96 -11.01 1.12 -1.58
N ALA A 97 -11.15 0.53 -0.39
CA ALA A 97 -10.04 -0.16 0.29
C ALA A 97 -9.71 -1.54 -0.31
N ARG A 98 -10.63 -2.17 -1.04
CA ARG A 98 -10.42 -3.50 -1.67
C ARG A 98 -9.19 -3.53 -2.58
N GLN A 99 -8.92 -2.44 -3.29
CA GLN A 99 -7.78 -2.32 -4.20
C GLN A 99 -6.43 -2.30 -3.47
N VAL A 100 -6.41 -1.88 -2.20
CA VAL A 100 -5.19 -1.82 -1.38
C VAL A 100 -4.60 -3.21 -1.21
N ARG A 101 -5.43 -4.19 -0.83
CA ARG A 101 -4.98 -5.60 -0.71
C ARG A 101 -4.48 -6.12 -2.05
N SER A 102 -5.27 -5.92 -3.12
CA SER A 102 -4.90 -6.41 -4.46
C SER A 102 -3.55 -5.87 -4.92
N THR A 103 -3.22 -4.63 -4.59
CA THR A 103 -1.91 -4.04 -4.89
C THR A 103 -0.82 -4.65 -4.02
N LEU A 104 -1.04 -4.71 -2.69
CA LEU A 104 -0.09 -5.31 -1.75
C LEU A 104 0.26 -6.76 -2.11
N SER A 105 -0.73 -7.57 -2.52
CA SER A 105 -0.55 -8.97 -2.93
C SER A 105 0.37 -9.17 -4.14
N GLN A 106 0.63 -8.12 -4.93
CA GLN A 106 1.61 -8.18 -6.02
C GLN A 106 3.05 -8.16 -5.49
N TYR A 107 3.29 -7.52 -4.34
CA TYR A 107 4.61 -7.33 -3.76
C TYR A 107 4.90 -8.29 -2.61
N PHE A 108 3.88 -8.61 -1.81
CA PHE A 108 4.00 -9.30 -0.53
C PHE A 108 2.87 -10.31 -0.33
N THR A 109 3.11 -11.34 0.49
CA THR A 109 2.03 -12.19 0.98
C THR A 109 1.09 -11.38 1.88
N THR A 110 -0.21 -11.49 1.62
CA THR A 110 -1.26 -10.79 2.39
C THR A 110 -2.32 -11.76 2.91
N ASN A 111 -2.87 -11.48 4.10
CA ASN A 111 -4.03 -12.19 4.66
C ASN A 111 -5.07 -11.20 5.22
N THR A 112 -6.26 -11.66 5.55
CA THR A 112 -7.35 -10.90 6.18
C THR A 112 -7.87 -11.61 7.43
N ASP A 113 -8.34 -10.87 8.45
CA ASP A 113 -8.90 -11.43 9.71
C ASP A 113 -10.31 -12.03 9.60
N LYS A 114 -10.91 -12.13 8.40
CA LYS A 114 -12.19 -12.85 8.21
C LYS A 114 -12.08 -13.92 7.14
N GLU A 115 -12.83 -14.99 7.38
CA GLU A 115 -12.96 -16.21 6.58
C GLU A 115 -13.11 -15.96 5.07
N VAL A 116 -12.72 -16.99 4.30
CA VAL A 116 -12.84 -17.02 2.85
C VAL A 116 -14.29 -16.69 2.44
N GLY A 117 -14.48 -15.56 1.74
CA GLY A 117 -15.75 -15.21 1.08
C GLY A 117 -16.68 -14.24 1.82
N VAL A 118 -16.32 -13.67 2.97
CA VAL A 118 -17.18 -12.72 3.70
C VAL A 118 -16.57 -11.31 3.74
N GLU A 119 -17.13 -10.41 2.92
CA GLU A 119 -16.90 -8.97 3.00
C GLU A 119 -17.95 -8.33 3.95
N PRO A 120 -17.60 -7.30 4.74
CA PRO A 120 -16.31 -6.62 4.80
C PRO A 120 -15.34 -7.22 5.83
N TYR A 121 -14.06 -7.37 5.44
CA TYR A 121 -12.93 -7.77 6.29
C TYR A 121 -12.68 -6.78 7.42
N GLY A 122 -12.09 -7.23 8.52
CA GLY A 122 -11.70 -6.36 9.61
C GLY A 122 -10.32 -5.71 9.40
N MET A 123 -9.36 -6.42 8.86
CA MET A 123 -7.98 -5.94 8.72
C MET A 123 -7.28 -6.64 7.55
N ILE A 124 -6.38 -5.93 6.88
CA ILE A 124 -5.41 -6.52 5.95
C ILE A 124 -4.09 -6.67 6.72
N TYR A 125 -3.53 -7.87 6.70
CA TYR A 125 -2.18 -8.17 7.16
C TYR A 125 -1.27 -8.38 5.97
N THR A 126 -0.11 -7.73 5.98
CA THR A 126 0.93 -7.86 4.98
C THR A 126 2.19 -8.39 5.64
N ASN A 127 2.69 -9.53 5.17
CA ASN A 127 3.99 -10.02 5.59
C ASN A 127 5.07 -9.43 4.68
N PHE A 128 5.79 -8.42 5.19
CA PHE A 128 6.87 -7.78 4.44
C PHE A 128 8.11 -8.66 4.23
N ASP A 129 8.19 -9.81 4.91
CA ASP A 129 9.28 -10.77 4.74
C ASP A 129 9.05 -11.73 3.56
N ASP A 130 7.79 -11.92 3.16
CA ASP A 130 7.43 -12.85 2.08
C ASP A 130 7.12 -12.08 0.80
N CYS A 131 8.14 -11.85 -0.03
CA CYS A 131 7.95 -11.18 -1.33
C CYS A 131 7.37 -12.12 -2.38
N VAL A 132 6.69 -11.56 -3.37
CA VAL A 132 6.03 -12.34 -4.45
C VAL A 132 6.67 -12.05 -5.81
N GLY A 133 7.05 -13.12 -6.50
CA GLY A 133 7.44 -13.11 -7.92
C GLY A 133 8.55 -12.11 -8.27
N GLN A 134 8.35 -11.37 -9.36
CA GLN A 134 9.37 -10.48 -9.95
C GLN A 134 9.74 -9.26 -9.08
N PHE A 135 8.95 -8.96 -8.03
CA PHE A 135 9.16 -7.81 -7.16
C PHE A 135 10.05 -8.11 -5.94
N CYS A 136 10.47 -9.37 -5.76
CA CYS A 136 11.45 -9.74 -4.75
C CYS A 136 12.78 -8.96 -4.87
N ALA A 137 13.17 -8.57 -6.10
CA ALA A 137 14.36 -7.79 -6.35
C ALA A 137 14.33 -6.38 -5.75
N VAL A 138 13.14 -5.84 -5.44
CA VAL A 138 12.94 -4.50 -4.86
C VAL A 138 12.33 -4.54 -3.46
N LYS A 139 12.25 -5.74 -2.86
CA LYS A 139 11.63 -5.99 -1.55
C LYS A 139 12.18 -5.06 -0.47
N LYS A 140 13.50 -4.88 -0.42
CA LYS A 140 14.14 -4.08 0.64
C LYS A 140 13.63 -2.63 0.62
N GLU A 141 13.55 -2.05 -0.57
CA GLU A 141 13.13 -0.68 -0.80
C GLU A 141 11.63 -0.49 -0.58
N THR A 142 10.80 -1.41 -1.09
CA THR A 142 9.34 -1.37 -0.91
C THR A 142 8.94 -1.60 0.54
N THR A 143 9.58 -2.55 1.24
CA THR A 143 9.40 -2.78 2.68
C THR A 143 9.82 -1.55 3.48
N ARG A 144 11.00 -0.97 3.19
CA ARG A 144 11.45 0.26 3.87
C ARG A 144 10.46 1.40 3.66
N PHE A 145 9.98 1.59 2.43
CA PHE A 145 9.02 2.63 2.11
C PHE A 145 7.73 2.50 2.92
N LEU A 146 7.13 1.30 2.98
CA LEU A 146 5.89 1.07 3.72
C LEU A 146 6.12 1.12 5.24
N LYS A 147 7.25 0.63 5.76
CA LYS A 147 7.62 0.73 7.18
C LYS A 147 7.77 2.19 7.63
N ASN A 148 8.30 3.04 6.75
CA ASN A 148 8.48 4.46 6.99
C ASN A 148 7.26 5.31 6.61
N SER A 149 6.10 4.68 6.37
CA SER A 149 4.85 5.36 6.01
C SER A 149 3.73 5.01 6.98
N GLY A 150 2.89 5.99 7.28
CA GLY A 150 1.72 5.85 8.12
C GLY A 150 0.51 6.46 7.43
N VAL A 151 -0.68 5.92 7.70
CA VAL A 151 -1.94 6.50 7.23
C VAL A 151 -2.89 6.57 8.40
N GLY A 152 -3.55 7.70 8.54
CA GLY A 152 -4.38 7.95 9.69
C GLY A 152 -5.29 9.15 9.54
N ILE A 153 -5.81 9.59 10.68
CA ILE A 153 -6.61 10.79 10.85
C ILE A 153 -5.73 11.84 11.52
N ASN A 154 -5.80 13.06 11.01
CA ASN A 154 -5.19 14.23 11.59
C ASN A 154 -6.28 15.13 12.16
N VAL A 155 -6.10 15.62 13.37
CA VAL A 155 -7.04 16.53 14.04
C VAL A 155 -6.31 17.81 14.42
N SER A 156 -6.86 18.95 14.00
CA SER A 156 -6.47 20.26 14.51
C SER A 156 -7.56 20.86 15.36
N PHE A 157 -7.19 21.41 16.51
CA PHE A 157 -8.08 22.25 17.30
C PHE A 157 -7.33 23.48 17.81
N LEU A 158 -7.76 24.66 17.35
CA LEU A 158 -7.18 25.97 17.70
C LEU A 158 -5.65 26.07 17.52
N GLY A 159 -5.13 25.39 16.47
CA GLY A 159 -3.71 25.40 16.08
C GLY A 159 -2.86 24.29 16.72
N ASN A 160 -3.43 23.49 17.63
CA ASN A 160 -2.78 22.29 18.15
C ASN A 160 -3.19 21.09 17.31
N TRP A 161 -2.24 20.21 16.99
CA TRP A 161 -2.43 19.08 16.09
C TRP A 161 -2.19 17.76 16.81
N GLU A 162 -3.02 16.77 16.52
CA GLU A 162 -2.93 15.41 17.04
C GLU A 162 -3.11 14.39 15.91
N THR A 163 -2.44 13.24 16.04
CA THR A 163 -2.39 12.20 15.02
C THR A 163 -2.97 10.89 15.56
N GLY A 164 -3.92 10.29 14.82
CA GLY A 164 -4.44 8.95 15.08
C GLY A 164 -4.14 8.02 13.90
N LEU A 165 -3.35 6.96 14.12
CA LEU A 165 -2.86 6.09 13.04
C LEU A 165 -3.68 4.81 12.90
N LEU A 166 -4.25 4.60 11.72
CA LEU A 166 -4.93 3.35 11.35
C LEU A 166 -3.97 2.33 10.73
N MET A 167 -2.86 2.79 10.16
CA MET A 167 -1.78 1.99 9.62
C MET A 167 -0.43 2.62 9.99
N ASN A 168 0.51 1.81 10.48
CA ASN A 168 1.81 2.28 10.99
C ASN A 168 2.96 1.32 10.70
N GLY A 169 3.37 1.14 9.43
CA GLY A 169 4.57 0.36 9.09
C GLY A 169 4.65 -1.10 9.57
N SER A 170 3.64 -1.60 10.28
CA SER A 170 3.55 -2.94 10.85
C SER A 170 2.91 -3.95 9.89
N GLY A 171 2.54 -3.50 8.68
CA GLY A 171 1.83 -4.31 7.69
C GLY A 171 0.36 -4.51 8.01
N ARG A 172 -0.19 -3.77 8.98
CA ARG A 172 -1.60 -3.83 9.39
C ARG A 172 -2.37 -2.64 8.84
N TYR A 173 -3.47 -2.91 8.16
CA TYR A 173 -4.40 -1.90 7.63
C TYR A 173 -5.79 -2.18 8.18
N GLU A 174 -6.25 -1.33 9.10
CA GLU A 174 -7.56 -1.42 9.75
C GLU A 174 -8.69 -1.09 8.76
N LEU A 175 -9.68 -1.96 8.63
CA LEU A 175 -10.85 -1.75 7.77
C LEU A 175 -12.14 -1.60 8.58
N LYS A 176 -12.08 -1.87 9.88
CA LYS A 176 -13.24 -1.73 10.78
C LYS A 176 -13.56 -0.25 10.96
N PRO A 177 -14.85 0.10 11.03
CA PRO A 177 -15.25 1.37 11.63
C PRO A 177 -14.70 1.47 13.06
N GLY A 178 -14.32 2.67 13.45
CA GLY A 178 -13.68 2.90 14.73
C GLY A 178 -13.87 4.31 15.24
N LYS A 179 -13.22 4.56 16.38
CA LYS A 179 -13.27 5.85 17.06
C LYS A 179 -11.88 6.18 17.60
N TYR A 180 -11.41 7.39 17.31
CA TYR A 180 -10.29 8.01 18.02
C TYR A 180 -10.79 9.02 19.03
N THR A 181 -10.07 9.12 20.13
CA THR A 181 -10.28 10.17 21.14
C THR A 181 -8.96 10.90 21.29
N PHE A 182 -8.96 12.19 21.00
CA PHE A 182 -7.82 13.09 21.14
C PHE A 182 -8.04 14.00 22.34
N LEU A 183 -7.01 14.23 23.13
CA LEU A 183 -7.05 15.16 24.25
C LEU A 183 -6.11 16.31 23.93
N ILE A 184 -6.68 17.48 23.64
CA ILE A 184 -5.92 18.64 23.16
C ILE A 184 -6.00 19.74 24.22
N ASP A 185 -4.85 20.09 24.78
CA ASP A 185 -4.74 21.19 25.73
C ASP A 185 -4.66 22.52 24.99
N VAL A 186 -5.69 23.37 25.15
CA VAL A 186 -5.76 24.69 24.51
C VAL A 186 -5.76 25.82 25.55
N PRO A 187 -5.08 26.94 25.31
CA PRO A 187 -5.19 28.11 26.17
C PRO A 187 -6.62 28.67 26.18
N LYS A 188 -7.16 28.99 27.37
CA LYS A 188 -8.53 29.52 27.54
C LYS A 188 -8.81 30.73 26.65
N HIS A 189 -7.85 31.63 26.52
CA HIS A 189 -8.00 32.86 25.72
C HIS A 189 -8.18 32.61 24.21
N LYS A 190 -7.84 31.41 23.70
CA LYS A 190 -8.06 31.03 22.30
C LYS A 190 -9.49 30.52 22.03
N ILE A 191 -10.22 30.12 23.07
CA ILE A 191 -11.59 29.59 22.93
C ILE A 191 -12.55 30.78 22.78
N LYS A 192 -13.14 30.92 21.60
CA LYS A 192 -14.17 31.92 21.31
C LYS A 192 -15.35 31.22 20.65
N GLY A 193 -16.55 31.37 21.22
CA GLY A 193 -17.75 30.68 20.75
C GLY A 193 -17.62 29.17 20.85
N ASP A 194 -18.08 28.46 19.81
CA ASP A 194 -18.03 27.00 19.68
C ASP A 194 -17.13 26.62 18.49
N PRO A 195 -15.79 26.69 18.64
CA PRO A 195 -14.88 26.41 17.55
C PRO A 195 -14.97 24.94 17.15
N LYS A 196 -14.89 24.66 15.85
CA LYS A 196 -14.92 23.29 15.32
C LYS A 196 -13.50 22.81 14.99
N PRO A 197 -13.15 21.55 15.33
CA PRO A 197 -11.90 20.95 14.92
C PRO A 197 -11.87 20.74 13.41
N VAL A 198 -10.68 20.76 12.83
CA VAL A 198 -10.44 20.34 11.45
C VAL A 198 -9.97 18.91 11.48
N VAL A 199 -10.69 18.01 10.79
CA VAL A 199 -10.39 16.58 10.75
C VAL A 199 -10.24 16.13 9.31
N LYS A 200 -9.17 15.40 9.00
CA LYS A 200 -8.93 14.85 7.65
C LYS A 200 -8.12 13.56 7.70
N GLY A 201 -8.27 12.72 6.68
CA GLY A 201 -7.32 11.64 6.40
C GLY A 201 -5.96 12.21 6.01
N GLN A 202 -4.87 11.60 6.47
CA GLN A 202 -3.51 12.10 6.28
C GLN A 202 -2.53 10.93 6.10
N ILE A 203 -1.53 11.16 5.25
CA ILE A 203 -0.35 10.29 5.12
C ILE A 203 0.77 10.93 5.93
N TYR A 204 1.50 10.09 6.65
CA TYR A 204 2.61 10.48 7.51
C TYR A 204 3.88 9.78 7.08
N ASP A 205 5.00 10.49 7.18
CA ASP A 205 6.31 9.86 7.25
C ASP A 205 6.54 9.40 8.68
N VAL A 206 6.95 8.15 8.83
CA VAL A 206 7.20 7.49 10.11
C VAL A 206 8.70 7.51 10.36
N HIS A 207 9.10 8.20 11.43
CA HIS A 207 10.49 8.31 11.84
C HIS A 207 10.69 7.49 13.10
N TYR A 208 11.43 6.40 12.97
CA TYR A 208 11.86 5.61 14.12
C TYR A 208 12.99 6.36 14.82
N CYS A 209 12.82 6.60 16.11
CA CYS A 209 13.84 7.25 16.91
C CYS A 209 14.94 6.24 17.22
N ASP A 210 16.19 6.67 17.11
CA ASP A 210 17.39 5.83 17.25
C ASP A 210 17.81 5.61 18.72
N GLY A 211 16.98 6.08 19.67
CA GLY A 211 17.26 6.03 21.11
C GLY A 211 18.28 7.05 21.59
N ASN A 212 18.82 7.91 20.71
CA ASN A 212 19.78 8.95 21.06
C ASN A 212 19.10 10.33 21.02
N GLY A 213 18.14 10.57 21.93
CA GLY A 213 17.46 11.87 22.03
C GLY A 213 16.19 11.84 22.86
N ALA A 214 15.41 12.93 22.84
CA ALA A 214 14.16 13.08 23.60
C ALA A 214 12.98 12.22 23.10
N CYS A 215 13.24 11.26 22.21
CA CYS A 215 12.24 10.40 21.63
C CYS A 215 12.60 8.93 21.85
N ASP A 216 11.83 8.27 22.71
CA ASP A 216 11.84 6.83 22.88
C ASP A 216 10.63 6.25 22.13
N GLY A 217 10.81 5.95 20.83
CA GLY A 217 9.77 5.31 20.02
C GLY A 217 9.70 5.78 18.57
N VAL A 218 8.56 6.35 18.19
CA VAL A 218 8.25 6.70 16.79
C VAL A 218 7.65 8.10 16.75
N THR A 219 8.11 8.93 15.81
CA THR A 219 7.50 10.23 15.50
C THR A 219 6.89 10.24 14.11
N PHE A 220 5.95 11.14 13.89
CA PHE A 220 5.20 11.25 12.64
C PHE A 220 5.28 12.68 12.14
N SER A 221 5.70 12.86 10.88
CA SER A 221 5.59 14.15 10.20
C SER A 221 4.57 14.04 9.09
N GLN A 222 3.83 15.12 8.85
CA GLN A 222 2.95 15.18 7.68
C GLN A 222 3.80 15.11 6.41
N ARG A 223 3.38 14.26 5.47
CA ARG A 223 3.98 14.14 4.14
C ARG A 223 3.33 15.07 3.13
#